data_AF-A0A4Q2CWQ8-F1
#
_entry.id   AF-A0A4Q2CWQ8-F1
#
_cell.length_a   1.000
_cell.length_b   1.000
_cell.length_c   1.000
_cell.angle_alpha   90.00
_cell.angle_beta   90.00
_cell.angle_gamma   90.00
#
_symmetry.space_group_name_H-M   'P 1'
#
loop_
_entity.id
_entity.type
_entity.pdbx_description
1 polymer ?
#
loop_
_entity_poly.entity_id
_entity_poly.type
_entity_poly.pdbx_seq_one_letter_code
_entity_poly.pdbx_strand_id
1 'polypeptide(L)'
;MAGSGLNEGLSEFHKHALLDAEVPLFNVRDRHAYRQEAADRPCIGIPRLLPPALAFGRDEFHYKPEDLSNFPIPSQRIYQPPPPDADTPPGKYTPQSKTWELVRTDQYKLGFVMASNWSVTERDEEVQRMRNLISSRTVAPVLDERGEHYVVRPIAGMVAMQAGVSVVQFMNGDPDEPMTVGAYHTLDSIQSQHPHFYPRFSLLCTQLAILSWGNKQKNIPRVCYLDGLKSNDRSTARNDLNSRDGSYSLGGTVMKGEGQGVSLPASQANGVQAQTQIGAILVILNELYDLLMMISLSKAEYEITNFHSKANNVYTSGGLKGSFTSLQLNVSSIGVSLEEGLGFQGTFHCDDQDCITRWTAFILLLNL
;
A
#
# COMPACT_ATOMS: atom_id res chain seq x y z
N MET A 1 61.07 -5.49 -8.99
CA MET A 1 61.71 -6.40 -8.02
C MET A 1 61.20 -6.04 -6.65
N ALA A 2 60.74 -7.04 -5.87
CA ALA A 2 60.16 -6.99 -4.51
C ALA A 2 58.78 -6.27 -4.44
N GLY A 3 57.63 -6.87 -4.08
CA GLY A 3 57.34 -8.04 -3.22
C GLY A 3 57.66 -7.69 -1.77
N SER A 4 56.85 -7.78 -0.73
CA SER A 4 55.61 -8.51 -0.43
C SER A 4 55.25 -8.13 1.01
N GLY A 5 53.98 -7.97 1.36
CA GLY A 5 53.58 -7.92 2.76
C GLY A 5 52.19 -7.32 2.95
N LEU A 6 51.32 -8.05 3.66
CA LEU A 6 49.91 -7.78 3.98
C LEU A 6 48.91 -8.51 3.09
N ASN A 7 48.87 -9.83 3.20
CA ASN A 7 47.68 -10.62 2.85
C ASN A 7 47.63 -11.95 3.61
N GLU A 8 47.77 -11.91 4.94
CA GLU A 8 47.49 -13.06 5.81
C GLU A 8 46.67 -12.53 7.00
N GLY A 9 45.34 -12.65 6.92
CA GLY A 9 44.46 -12.24 8.03
C GLY A 9 42.97 -12.21 7.72
N LEU A 10 42.55 -12.16 6.45
CA LEU A 10 41.13 -12.09 6.07
C LEU A 10 40.53 -13.41 5.54
N SER A 11 41.32 -14.49 5.46
CA SER A 11 40.91 -15.76 4.84
C SER A 11 40.15 -16.72 5.78
N GLU A 12 40.17 -16.53 7.09
CA GLU A 12 39.59 -17.52 8.03
C GLU A 12 38.21 -17.13 8.57
N PHE A 13 37.84 -15.84 8.57
CA PHE A 13 36.54 -15.41 9.12
C PHE A 13 35.35 -15.63 8.16
N HIS A 14 35.60 -15.91 6.88
CA HIS A 14 34.56 -16.16 5.86
C HIS A 14 34.30 -17.65 5.58
N LYS A 15 35.05 -18.57 6.19
CA LYS A 15 34.90 -20.02 5.91
C LYS A 15 34.00 -20.78 6.89
N HIS A 16 33.57 -20.16 7.98
CA HIS A 16 32.76 -20.84 9.02
C HIS A 16 31.30 -20.37 9.12
N ALA A 17 30.81 -19.49 8.24
CA ALA A 17 29.42 -19.01 8.28
C ALA A 17 28.53 -19.50 7.10
N LEU A 18 29.03 -20.41 6.26
CA LEU A 18 28.34 -20.86 5.03
C LEU A 18 28.23 -22.38 4.89
N LEU A 19 28.38 -23.13 5.98
CA LEU A 19 28.12 -24.57 6.00
C LEU A 19 26.99 -24.84 7.00
N ASP A 20 25.96 -25.53 6.52
CA ASP A 20 24.77 -26.05 7.24
C ASP A 20 23.47 -25.24 7.21
N ALA A 21 23.22 -24.50 6.12
CA ALA A 21 21.84 -24.25 5.69
C ALA A 21 21.65 -24.78 4.26
N GLU A 22 21.27 -26.05 4.13
CA GLU A 22 20.69 -26.58 2.89
C GLU A 22 19.39 -25.82 2.61
N VAL A 23 19.48 -24.69 1.90
CA VAL A 23 18.31 -24.04 1.30
C VAL A 23 17.89 -24.93 0.12
N PRO A 24 16.69 -25.54 0.13
CA PRO A 24 16.26 -26.40 -0.97
C PRO A 24 16.20 -25.57 -2.25
N LEU A 25 17.04 -25.91 -3.23
CA LEU A 25 16.96 -25.33 -4.57
C LEU A 25 15.62 -25.71 -5.19
N PHE A 26 14.81 -24.70 -5.51
CA PHE A 26 13.52 -24.83 -6.19
C PHE A 26 13.65 -25.73 -7.44
N ASN A 27 12.97 -26.88 -7.45
CA ASN A 27 12.94 -27.75 -8.61
C ASN A 27 12.13 -27.07 -9.74
N VAL A 28 12.61 -27.18 -10.98
CA VAL A 28 11.97 -26.60 -12.17
C VAL A 28 10.54 -27.15 -12.37
N ARG A 29 10.26 -28.38 -11.92
CA ARG A 29 8.90 -28.95 -11.95
C ARG A 29 7.92 -28.22 -11.04
N ASP A 30 8.36 -27.78 -9.86
CA ASP A 30 7.52 -27.07 -8.89
C ASP A 30 7.17 -25.66 -9.39
N ARG A 31 8.05 -25.04 -10.20
CA ARG A 31 7.75 -23.76 -10.86
C ARG A 31 6.62 -23.85 -11.88
N HIS A 32 6.49 -24.99 -12.58
CA HIS A 32 5.41 -25.19 -13.55
C HIS A 32 4.07 -25.41 -12.84
N ALA A 33 4.03 -26.23 -11.79
CA ALA A 33 2.83 -26.42 -10.98
C ALA A 33 2.38 -25.13 -10.28
N TYR A 34 3.32 -24.37 -9.71
CA TYR A 34 3.05 -23.06 -9.10
C TYR A 34 2.50 -22.04 -10.11
N ARG A 35 3.06 -21.98 -11.32
CA ARG A 35 2.55 -21.12 -12.40
C ARG A 35 1.17 -21.53 -12.89
N GLN A 36 0.87 -22.82 -12.89
CA GLN A 36 -0.41 -23.35 -13.33
C GLN A 36 -1.50 -23.10 -12.28
N GLU A 37 -1.21 -23.32 -10.98
CA GLU A 37 -2.12 -22.94 -9.89
C GLU A 37 -2.32 -21.41 -9.79
N ALA A 38 -1.26 -20.61 -10.02
CA ALA A 38 -1.36 -19.15 -10.09
C ALA A 38 -2.09 -18.65 -11.36
N ALA A 39 -2.19 -19.46 -12.41
CA ALA A 39 -2.96 -19.14 -13.61
C ALA A 39 -4.44 -19.53 -13.48
N ASP A 40 -4.73 -20.60 -12.74
CA ASP A 40 -6.10 -21.09 -12.49
C ASP A 40 -6.78 -20.40 -11.29
N ARG A 41 -6.01 -19.71 -10.44
CA ARG A 41 -6.54 -18.79 -9.41
C ARG A 41 -6.46 -17.35 -9.92
N PRO A 42 -7.57 -16.63 -10.05
CA PRO A 42 -7.53 -15.23 -10.41
C PRO A 42 -7.11 -14.45 -9.17
N CYS A 43 -5.81 -14.23 -9.08
CA CYS A 43 -5.15 -13.16 -8.32
C CYS A 43 -5.34 -13.17 -6.78
N ILE A 44 -4.20 -13.05 -6.10
CA ILE A 44 -4.07 -12.55 -4.71
C ILE A 44 -4.67 -13.48 -3.65
N GLY A 45 -4.09 -14.67 -3.56
CA GLY A 45 -4.18 -15.51 -2.38
C GLY A 45 -2.83 -16.14 -2.14
N ILE A 46 -2.51 -16.45 -0.88
CA ILE A 46 -1.33 -17.24 -0.56
C ILE A 46 -1.42 -18.55 -1.36
N PRO A 47 -0.45 -18.86 -2.23
CA PRO A 47 -0.43 -20.13 -2.93
C PRO A 47 -0.53 -21.27 -1.90
N ARG A 48 -1.50 -22.19 -2.03
CA ARG A 48 -1.63 -23.32 -1.10
C ARG A 48 -0.35 -24.16 -1.06
N LEU A 49 0.37 -24.18 -2.18
CA LEU A 49 1.72 -24.70 -2.29
C LEU A 49 2.72 -23.58 -2.02
N LEU A 50 2.86 -23.21 -0.75
CA LEU A 50 4.11 -22.62 -0.30
C LEU A 50 5.22 -23.67 -0.53
N PRO A 51 6.41 -23.29 -1.04
CA PRO A 51 7.53 -24.23 -1.13
C PRO A 51 7.75 -24.94 0.20
N PRO A 52 8.21 -26.21 0.23
CA PRO A 52 8.34 -27.00 1.47
C PRO A 52 9.13 -26.31 2.59
N ALA A 53 10.05 -25.39 2.24
CA ALA A 53 10.79 -24.55 3.19
C ALA A 53 9.94 -23.49 3.92
N LEU A 54 8.67 -23.33 3.55
CA LEU A 54 7.67 -22.41 4.09
C LEU A 54 6.40 -23.15 4.53
N ALA A 55 6.49 -24.45 4.84
CA ALA A 55 5.42 -25.18 5.50
C ALA A 55 5.33 -24.71 6.97
N PHE A 56 4.91 -23.45 7.14
CA PHE A 56 4.58 -22.89 8.43
C PHE A 56 3.34 -23.62 8.97
N GLY A 57 3.34 -23.92 10.27
CA GLY A 57 2.15 -24.45 10.92
C GLY A 57 1.02 -23.43 10.81
N ARG A 58 -0.25 -23.88 10.71
CA ARG A 58 -1.41 -22.96 10.67
C ARG A 58 -1.35 -21.96 11.83
N ASP A 59 -0.95 -22.40 13.02
CA ASP A 59 -0.84 -21.55 14.23
C ASP A 59 0.19 -20.41 14.11
N GLU A 60 1.16 -20.50 13.19
CA GLU A 60 2.18 -19.46 13.00
C GLU A 60 1.64 -18.23 12.27
N PHE A 61 0.50 -18.37 11.58
CA PHE A 61 -0.17 -17.32 10.82
C PHE A 61 -1.27 -16.59 11.58
N HIS A 62 -1.43 -16.87 12.87
CA HIS A 62 -2.37 -16.19 13.74
C HIS A 62 -1.61 -15.37 14.78
N TYR A 63 -2.13 -14.21 15.14
CA TYR A 63 -1.62 -13.45 16.27
C TYR A 63 -2.02 -14.15 17.55
N LYS A 64 -1.10 -14.18 18.52
CA LYS A 64 -1.45 -14.73 19.84
C LYS A 64 -2.42 -13.77 20.54
N PRO A 65 -3.26 -14.26 21.47
CA PRO A 65 -4.19 -13.40 22.20
C PRO A 65 -3.55 -12.18 22.84
N GLU A 66 -2.32 -12.32 23.34
CA GLU A 66 -1.53 -11.22 23.92
C GLU A 66 -1.02 -10.18 22.91
N ASP A 67 -0.92 -10.55 21.63
CA ASP A 67 -0.50 -9.67 20.53
C ASP A 67 -1.68 -8.92 19.89
N LEU A 68 -2.91 -9.35 20.19
CA LEU A 68 -4.13 -8.72 19.72
C LEU A 68 -4.39 -7.39 20.44
N SER A 69 -5.01 -6.47 19.71
CA SER A 69 -5.40 -5.19 20.26
C SER A 69 -6.62 -5.37 21.17
N ASN A 70 -6.56 -4.86 22.40
CA ASN A 70 -7.66 -4.90 23.38
C ASN A 70 -8.77 -3.87 23.08
N PHE A 71 -9.01 -3.56 21.81
CA PHE A 71 -9.94 -2.52 21.39
C PHE A 71 -11.38 -3.03 21.40
N PRO A 72 -12.36 -2.25 21.93
CA PRO A 72 -13.75 -2.67 21.92
C PRO A 72 -14.26 -2.79 20.49
N ILE A 73 -14.96 -3.87 20.19
CA ILE A 73 -15.51 -4.03 18.85
C ILE A 73 -16.60 -2.98 18.60
N PRO A 74 -16.58 -2.30 17.44
CA PRO A 74 -17.65 -1.40 17.01
C PRO A 74 -19.05 -1.98 17.20
N SER A 75 -19.98 -1.12 17.61
CA SER A 75 -21.40 -1.45 17.76
C SER A 75 -22.06 -1.74 16.40
N GLN A 76 -21.65 -1.02 15.35
CA GLN A 76 -22.06 -1.28 13.99
C GLN A 76 -21.37 -2.55 13.46
N ARG A 77 -22.18 -3.57 13.16
CA ARG A 77 -21.71 -4.88 12.68
C ARG A 77 -21.90 -5.11 11.20
N ILE A 78 -22.84 -4.40 10.58
CA ILE A 78 -23.19 -4.56 9.18
C ILE A 78 -23.08 -3.19 8.52
N TYR A 79 -22.37 -3.15 7.40
CA TYR A 79 -22.15 -1.97 6.59
C TYR A 79 -22.76 -2.22 5.22
N GLN A 80 -23.94 -1.65 5.02
CA GLN A 80 -24.64 -1.72 3.74
C GLN A 80 -24.27 -0.51 2.89
N PRO A 81 -24.06 -0.70 1.58
CA PRO A 81 -23.87 0.44 0.68
C PRO A 81 -25.12 1.31 0.67
N PRO A 82 -24.99 2.65 0.59
CA PRO A 82 -26.11 3.51 0.29
C PRO A 82 -26.79 3.09 -1.02
N PRO A 83 -28.09 3.36 -1.22
CA PRO A 83 -28.75 3.08 -2.48
C PRO A 83 -27.99 3.67 -3.69
N PRO A 84 -28.02 3.02 -4.86
CA PRO A 84 -27.48 3.59 -6.09
C PRO A 84 -28.12 4.94 -6.43
N ASP A 85 -27.41 5.75 -7.22
CA ASP A 85 -27.91 7.04 -7.66
C ASP A 85 -29.11 6.83 -8.61
N ALA A 86 -30.27 7.38 -8.25
CA ALA A 86 -31.53 7.19 -8.98
C ALA A 86 -31.46 7.73 -10.42
N ASP A 87 -30.56 8.68 -10.68
CA ASP A 87 -30.36 9.31 -11.99
C ASP A 87 -29.31 8.58 -12.84
N THR A 88 -28.87 7.38 -12.46
CA THR A 88 -27.90 6.59 -13.22
C THR A 88 -28.49 6.23 -14.61
N PRO A 89 -27.86 6.63 -15.73
CA PRO A 89 -28.35 6.30 -17.06
C PRO A 89 -28.39 4.78 -17.30
N PRO A 90 -29.33 4.28 -18.13
CA PRO A 90 -29.38 2.86 -18.49
C PRO A 90 -28.05 2.36 -19.06
N GLY A 91 -27.58 1.21 -18.58
CA GLY A 91 -26.30 0.61 -19.01
C GLY A 91 -25.05 1.26 -18.41
N LYS A 92 -25.21 2.26 -17.53
CA LYS A 92 -24.13 2.82 -16.70
C LYS A 92 -24.31 2.38 -15.25
N TYR A 93 -23.22 2.47 -14.48
CA TYR A 93 -23.20 2.03 -13.09
C TYR A 93 -22.53 3.08 -12.21
N THR A 94 -23.08 3.34 -11.03
CA THR A 94 -22.31 3.91 -9.92
C THR A 94 -21.47 2.81 -9.25
N PRO A 95 -20.58 3.13 -8.30
CA PRO A 95 -20.00 2.11 -7.43
C PRO A 95 -21.06 1.15 -6.87
N GLN A 96 -20.71 -0.12 -6.70
CA GLN A 96 -21.58 -1.17 -6.19
C GLN A 96 -20.76 -2.04 -5.23
N SER A 97 -20.53 -1.51 -4.04
CA SER A 97 -19.90 -2.25 -2.96
C SER A 97 -20.81 -3.37 -2.48
N LYS A 98 -20.21 -4.46 -1.98
CA LYS A 98 -20.94 -5.50 -1.27
C LYS A 98 -21.42 -4.99 0.09
N THR A 99 -22.27 -5.79 0.74
CA THR A 99 -22.48 -5.63 2.19
C THR A 99 -21.27 -6.22 2.90
N TRP A 100 -20.77 -5.50 3.90
CA TRP A 100 -19.64 -5.92 4.72
C TRP A 100 -20.09 -6.20 6.14
N GLU A 101 -19.53 -7.24 6.75
CA GLU A 101 -19.83 -7.66 8.10
C GLU A 101 -18.59 -7.63 8.97
N LEU A 102 -18.75 -7.25 10.23
CA LEU A 102 -17.64 -7.18 11.18
C LEU A 102 -17.41 -8.55 11.82
N VAL A 103 -16.34 -9.22 11.39
CA VAL A 103 -16.01 -10.60 11.76
C VAL A 103 -14.81 -10.61 12.72
N ARG A 104 -14.91 -11.38 13.81
CA ARG A 104 -13.78 -11.61 14.72
C ARG A 104 -12.78 -12.57 14.07
N THR A 105 -11.51 -12.25 14.17
CA THR A 105 -10.42 -13.10 13.66
C THR A 105 -9.13 -12.74 14.39
N ASP A 106 -8.34 -13.75 14.70
CA ASP A 106 -6.99 -13.62 15.27
C ASP A 106 -5.91 -13.55 14.17
N GLN A 107 -6.29 -13.65 12.89
CA GLN A 107 -5.36 -13.48 11.77
C GLN A 107 -4.90 -12.02 11.62
N TYR A 108 -5.62 -11.06 12.21
CA TYR A 108 -5.33 -9.62 12.14
C TYR A 108 -5.07 -9.05 13.52
N LYS A 109 -4.14 -8.09 13.61
CA LYS A 109 -3.68 -7.53 14.88
C LYS A 109 -4.77 -6.81 15.69
N LEU A 110 -5.81 -6.31 15.02
CA LEU A 110 -6.96 -5.69 15.67
C LEU A 110 -7.90 -6.71 16.34
N GLY A 111 -7.86 -7.98 15.94
CA GLY A 111 -8.77 -9.03 16.43
C GLY A 111 -10.13 -9.11 15.70
N PHE A 112 -10.35 -8.25 14.71
CA PHE A 112 -11.54 -8.26 13.86
C PHE A 112 -11.29 -7.50 12.54
N VAL A 113 -12.12 -7.79 11.53
CA VAL A 113 -12.07 -7.20 10.18
C VAL A 113 -13.47 -6.92 9.63
N MET A 114 -13.57 -6.03 8.65
CA MET A 114 -14.76 -5.89 7.81
C MET A 114 -14.66 -6.89 6.65
N ALA A 115 -15.47 -7.94 6.66
CA ALA A 115 -15.41 -9.02 5.70
C ALA A 115 -16.60 -9.01 4.71
N SER A 116 -16.34 -9.44 3.48
CA SER A 116 -17.38 -9.86 2.54
C SER A 116 -16.91 -11.12 1.79
N ASN A 117 -17.84 -11.87 1.21
CA ASN A 117 -17.49 -13.04 0.41
C ASN A 117 -17.17 -12.61 -1.02
N TRP A 118 -16.13 -13.19 -1.62
CA TRP A 118 -15.79 -13.00 -3.03
C TRP A 118 -15.87 -14.32 -3.78
N SER A 119 -16.62 -14.38 -4.88
CA SER A 119 -16.64 -15.54 -5.75
C SER A 119 -15.84 -15.26 -7.00
N VAL A 120 -14.97 -16.20 -7.38
CA VAL A 120 -14.19 -16.12 -8.62
C VAL A 120 -15.10 -15.96 -9.84
N THR A 121 -16.31 -16.51 -9.80
CA THR A 121 -17.28 -16.43 -10.89
C THR A 121 -17.84 -15.01 -11.13
N GLU A 122 -17.74 -14.11 -10.14
CA GLU A 122 -18.22 -12.72 -10.24
C GLU A 122 -17.22 -11.81 -10.98
N ARG A 123 -15.99 -12.29 -11.28
CA ARG A 123 -14.93 -11.47 -11.86
C ARG A 123 -15.32 -10.83 -13.19
N ASP A 124 -15.86 -11.62 -14.12
CA ASP A 124 -16.16 -11.14 -15.46
C ASP A 124 -17.29 -10.10 -15.44
N GLU A 125 -18.30 -10.31 -14.59
CA GLU A 125 -19.37 -9.36 -14.36
C GLU A 125 -18.84 -8.06 -13.75
N GLU A 126 -17.94 -8.17 -12.76
CA GLU A 126 -17.31 -7.00 -12.14
C GLU A 126 -16.44 -6.21 -13.13
N VAL A 127 -15.66 -6.89 -13.97
CA VAL A 127 -14.85 -6.24 -15.02
C VAL A 127 -15.77 -5.52 -16.02
N GLN A 128 -16.87 -6.14 -16.44
CA GLN A 128 -17.84 -5.49 -17.34
C GLN A 128 -18.51 -4.28 -16.68
N ARG A 129 -18.83 -4.37 -15.39
CA ARG A 129 -19.40 -3.27 -14.61
C ARG A 129 -18.40 -2.12 -14.48
N MET A 130 -17.15 -2.40 -14.12
CA MET A 130 -16.10 -1.40 -13.96
C MET A 130 -15.85 -0.59 -15.24
N ARG A 131 -15.93 -1.22 -16.41
CA ARG A 131 -15.82 -0.54 -17.71
C ARG A 131 -16.94 0.47 -17.99
N ASN A 132 -18.07 0.33 -17.30
CA ASN A 132 -19.27 1.16 -17.49
C ASN A 132 -19.56 2.04 -16.27
N LEU A 133 -18.59 2.21 -15.37
CA LEU A 133 -18.72 3.09 -14.22
C LEU A 133 -18.84 4.55 -14.63
N ILE A 134 -19.61 5.29 -13.85
CA ILE A 134 -19.72 6.75 -13.89
C ILE A 134 -19.56 7.32 -12.47
N SER A 135 -19.11 8.56 -12.37
CA SER A 135 -19.07 9.27 -11.10
C SER A 135 -20.49 9.57 -10.61
N SER A 136 -20.77 9.23 -9.35
CA SER A 136 -22.00 9.69 -8.70
C SER A 136 -21.90 11.18 -8.40
N ARG A 137 -23.02 11.89 -8.47
CA ARG A 137 -23.10 13.31 -8.07
C ARG A 137 -22.73 13.55 -6.60
N THR A 138 -22.83 12.49 -5.78
CA THR A 138 -22.49 12.51 -4.35
C THR A 138 -21.00 12.56 -4.06
N VAL A 139 -20.14 12.35 -5.05
CA VAL A 139 -18.67 12.37 -4.89
C VAL A 139 -18.12 13.78 -4.69
N ALA A 140 -18.78 14.79 -5.26
CA ALA A 140 -18.35 16.17 -5.10
C ALA A 140 -18.56 16.63 -3.65
N PRO A 141 -17.52 17.16 -2.97
CA PRO A 141 -17.69 17.72 -1.64
C PRO A 141 -18.65 18.91 -1.71
N VAL A 142 -19.58 18.98 -0.77
CA VAL A 142 -20.54 20.08 -0.64
C VAL A 142 -20.17 20.91 0.58
N LEU A 143 -20.50 22.19 0.60
CA LEU A 143 -20.45 22.92 1.86
C LEU A 143 -21.57 22.43 2.79
N ASP A 144 -21.32 22.49 4.09
CA ASP A 144 -22.33 22.27 5.12
C ASP A 144 -23.45 23.32 5.02
N GLU A 145 -24.50 23.16 5.82
CA GLU A 145 -25.66 24.07 5.80
C GLU A 145 -25.29 25.53 6.11
N ARG A 146 -24.11 25.75 6.72
CA ARG A 146 -23.59 27.08 7.09
C ARG A 146 -22.65 27.68 6.06
N GLY A 147 -22.21 26.90 5.06
CA GLY A 147 -21.22 27.35 4.09
C GLY A 147 -19.79 27.38 4.62
N GLU A 148 -19.52 26.82 5.80
CA GLU A 148 -18.25 26.98 6.52
C GLU A 148 -17.31 25.81 6.31
N HIS A 149 -17.84 24.60 6.11
CA HIS A 149 -17.05 23.38 6.04
C HIS A 149 -17.43 22.52 4.84
N TYR A 150 -16.43 21.95 4.15
CA TYR A 150 -16.69 20.91 3.18
C TYR A 150 -17.08 19.60 3.89
N VAL A 151 -18.21 19.04 3.48
CA VAL A 151 -18.74 17.77 3.94
C VAL A 151 -18.77 16.80 2.77
N VAL A 152 -18.21 15.62 2.99
CA VAL A 152 -18.30 14.50 2.06
C VAL A 152 -19.59 13.74 2.38
N ARG A 153 -20.48 13.62 1.39
CA ARG A 153 -21.70 12.82 1.53
C ARG A 153 -21.36 11.34 1.31
N PRO A 154 -22.20 10.42 1.82
CA PRO A 154 -22.09 9.02 1.44
C PRO A 154 -22.11 8.88 -0.08
N ILE A 155 -21.11 8.19 -0.62
CA ILE A 155 -21.04 7.92 -2.07
C ILE A 155 -22.07 6.85 -2.40
N ALA A 156 -22.96 7.15 -3.35
CA ALA A 156 -24.02 6.23 -3.76
C ALA A 156 -23.45 4.86 -4.15
N GLY A 157 -24.03 3.78 -3.59
CA GLY A 157 -23.60 2.42 -3.84
C GLY A 157 -22.23 2.04 -3.25
N MET A 158 -21.59 2.89 -2.44
CA MET A 158 -20.27 2.61 -1.87
C MET A 158 -20.28 2.67 -0.33
N VAL A 159 -19.76 1.63 0.30
CA VAL A 159 -19.48 1.63 1.75
C VAL A 159 -18.22 2.44 2.02
N ALA A 160 -18.23 3.27 3.06
CA ALA A 160 -17.04 3.96 3.53
C ALA A 160 -16.17 3.01 4.37
N MET A 161 -14.85 3.00 4.13
CA MET A 161 -13.93 2.26 5.00
C MET A 161 -13.93 2.88 6.40
N GLN A 162 -14.04 2.04 7.43
CA GLN A 162 -13.86 2.48 8.80
C GLN A 162 -12.36 2.66 9.10
N ALA A 163 -11.98 3.83 9.63
CA ALA A 163 -10.62 4.06 10.07
C ALA A 163 -10.20 3.04 11.13
N GLY A 164 -9.05 2.41 10.93
CA GLY A 164 -8.48 1.42 11.81
C GLY A 164 -8.79 -0.03 11.46
N VAL A 165 -9.79 -0.30 10.61
CA VAL A 165 -10.29 -1.66 10.38
C VAL A 165 -9.95 -2.11 8.97
N SER A 166 -9.28 -3.25 8.85
CA SER A 166 -8.98 -3.87 7.56
C SER A 166 -10.25 -4.38 6.89
N VAL A 167 -10.31 -4.21 5.57
CA VAL A 167 -11.37 -4.68 4.70
C VAL A 167 -10.88 -5.91 3.97
N VAL A 168 -11.63 -7.00 4.07
CA VAL A 168 -11.18 -8.36 3.73
C VAL A 168 -12.22 -9.09 2.90
N GLN A 169 -11.76 -9.78 1.86
CA GLN A 169 -12.59 -10.71 1.11
C GLN A 169 -12.26 -12.14 1.48
N PHE A 170 -13.29 -12.94 1.80
CA PHE A 170 -13.14 -14.39 1.97
C PHE A 170 -13.29 -15.07 0.62
N MET A 171 -12.22 -15.71 0.16
CA MET A 171 -12.16 -16.32 -1.15
C MET A 171 -13.10 -17.53 -1.22
N ASN A 172 -14.07 -17.49 -2.13
CA ASN A 172 -15.16 -18.45 -2.23
C ASN A 172 -15.93 -18.66 -0.91
N GLY A 173 -15.93 -17.64 -0.04
CA GLY A 173 -16.58 -17.67 1.27
C GLY A 173 -15.82 -18.46 2.34
N ASP A 174 -14.56 -18.83 2.12
CA ASP A 174 -13.72 -19.51 3.12
C ASP A 174 -13.09 -18.49 4.11
N PRO A 175 -13.47 -18.49 5.40
CA PRO A 175 -12.91 -17.58 6.40
C PRO A 175 -11.42 -17.82 6.71
N ASP A 176 -10.91 -19.01 6.39
CA ASP A 176 -9.51 -19.37 6.57
C ASP A 176 -8.62 -18.89 5.40
N GLU A 177 -9.23 -18.38 4.32
CA GLU A 177 -8.53 -17.77 3.19
C GLU A 177 -8.90 -16.28 3.03
N PRO A 178 -8.57 -15.42 4.01
CA PRO A 178 -8.79 -13.99 3.87
C PRO A 178 -7.80 -13.37 2.89
N MET A 179 -8.31 -12.48 2.05
CA MET A 179 -7.54 -11.56 1.23
C MET A 179 -7.84 -10.13 1.69
N THR A 180 -6.84 -9.41 2.20
CA THR A 180 -7.00 -7.99 2.45
C THR A 180 -7.28 -7.28 1.12
N VAL A 181 -8.21 -6.34 1.06
CA VAL A 181 -8.44 -5.50 -0.13
C VAL A 181 -8.18 -4.03 0.14
N GLY A 182 -8.02 -3.67 1.40
CA GLY A 182 -7.53 -2.37 1.82
C GLY A 182 -7.68 -2.14 3.31
N ALA A 183 -7.00 -1.12 3.79
CA ALA A 183 -7.14 -0.62 5.15
C ALA A 183 -6.97 0.90 5.12
N TYR A 184 -7.67 1.58 6.01
CA TYR A 184 -7.59 3.03 6.17
C TYR A 184 -7.23 3.35 7.61
N HIS A 185 -6.23 4.19 7.84
CA HIS A 185 -5.83 4.60 9.18
C HIS A 185 -5.72 6.12 9.28
N THR A 186 -6.20 6.66 10.40
CA THR A 186 -5.92 8.02 10.88
C THR A 186 -5.00 7.95 12.09
N LEU A 187 -4.35 9.06 12.45
CA LEU A 187 -3.58 9.16 13.69
C LEU A 187 -4.45 8.83 14.92
N ASP A 188 -5.71 9.26 14.93
CA ASP A 188 -6.66 8.97 16.01
C ASP A 188 -7.00 7.47 16.10
N SER A 189 -7.19 6.79 14.96
CA SER A 189 -7.41 5.34 14.94
C SER A 189 -6.19 4.60 15.50
N ILE A 190 -4.98 5.01 15.11
CA ILE A 190 -3.74 4.40 15.60
C ILE A 190 -3.57 4.67 17.10
N GLN A 191 -3.84 5.89 17.58
CA GLN A 191 -3.76 6.24 19.00
C GLN A 191 -4.67 5.37 19.85
N SER A 192 -5.91 5.19 19.39
CA SER A 192 -6.94 4.50 20.16
C SER A 192 -6.80 2.98 20.09
N GLN A 193 -6.43 2.41 18.94
CA GLN A 193 -6.39 0.97 18.71
C GLN A 193 -4.99 0.36 18.93
N HIS A 194 -3.95 1.14 18.68
CA HIS A 194 -2.55 0.72 18.74
C HIS A 194 -1.68 1.72 19.53
N PRO A 195 -2.00 1.98 20.80
CA PRO A 195 -1.36 3.04 21.59
C PRO A 195 0.16 2.84 21.75
N HIS A 196 0.66 1.61 21.65
CA HIS A 196 2.09 1.31 21.69
C HIS A 196 2.84 1.73 20.42
N PHE A 197 2.18 1.77 19.26
CA PHE A 197 2.77 2.25 18.01
C PHE A 197 2.60 3.77 17.82
N TYR A 198 1.58 4.36 18.45
CA TYR A 198 1.21 5.76 18.23
C TYR A 198 2.35 6.78 18.42
N PRO A 199 3.20 6.71 19.47
CA PRO A 199 4.29 7.68 19.64
C PRO A 199 5.24 7.69 18.45
N ARG A 200 5.52 6.52 17.86
CA ARG A 200 6.40 6.41 16.70
C ARG A 200 5.73 6.91 15.42
N PHE A 201 4.46 6.52 15.19
CA PHE A 201 3.67 7.03 14.07
C PHE A 201 3.57 8.56 14.09
N SER A 202 3.16 9.13 15.22
CA SER A 202 2.99 10.57 15.36
C SER A 202 4.29 11.32 15.07
N LEU A 203 5.43 10.83 15.58
CA LEU A 203 6.74 11.41 15.29
C LEU A 203 7.09 11.36 13.79
N LEU A 204 6.96 10.19 13.16
CA LEU A 204 7.27 9.98 11.75
C LEU A 204 6.37 10.82 10.84
N CYS A 205 5.05 10.83 11.08
CA CYS A 205 4.10 11.67 10.35
C CYS A 205 4.41 13.16 10.50
N THR A 206 4.78 13.62 11.70
CA THR A 206 5.17 15.01 11.93
C THR A 206 6.43 15.37 11.15
N GLN A 207 7.45 14.51 11.18
CA GLN A 207 8.69 14.73 10.44
C GLN A 207 8.45 14.72 8.92
N LEU A 208 7.64 13.77 8.43
CA LEU A 208 7.25 13.69 7.03
C LEU A 208 6.51 14.96 6.60
N ALA A 209 5.56 15.45 7.41
CA ALA A 209 4.84 16.69 7.11
C ALA A 209 5.79 17.90 7.04
N ILE A 210 6.75 18.01 7.96
CA ILE A 210 7.77 19.08 7.95
C ILE A 210 8.65 19.01 6.69
N LEU A 211 9.08 17.82 6.29
CA LEU A 211 9.93 17.64 5.11
C LEU A 211 9.14 17.79 3.80
N SER A 212 7.85 17.45 3.78
CA SER A 212 7.01 17.61 2.59
C SER A 212 6.56 19.06 2.41
N TRP A 213 6.00 19.68 3.45
CA TRP A 213 5.44 21.04 3.41
C TRP A 213 6.44 22.15 3.74
N GLY A 214 7.66 21.79 4.12
CA GLY A 214 8.70 22.73 4.52
C GLY A 214 8.48 23.33 5.90
N ASN A 215 9.51 24.02 6.40
CA ASN A 215 9.48 24.76 7.64
C ASN A 215 10.37 26.00 7.52
N LYS A 216 9.75 27.17 7.51
CA LYS A 216 10.45 28.46 7.36
C LYS A 216 11.44 28.73 8.49
N GLN A 217 11.09 28.39 9.73
CA GLN A 217 11.95 28.63 10.90
C GLN A 217 13.23 27.78 10.84
N LYS A 218 13.15 26.58 10.24
CA LYS A 218 14.28 25.67 10.07
C LYS A 218 14.95 25.78 8.69
N ASN A 219 14.53 26.74 7.87
CA ASN A 219 14.99 26.90 6.48
C ASN A 219 14.86 25.59 5.64
N ILE A 220 13.77 24.84 5.86
CA ILE A 220 13.46 23.63 5.10
C ILE A 220 12.47 24.02 4.00
N PRO A 221 12.83 23.91 2.71
CA PRO A 221 11.89 24.17 1.63
C PRO A 221 10.86 23.05 1.52
N ARG A 222 9.73 23.34 0.87
CA ARG A 222 8.78 22.32 0.44
C ARG A 222 9.44 21.35 -0.53
N VAL A 223 9.10 20.07 -0.45
CA VAL A 223 9.70 19.04 -1.32
C VAL A 223 9.47 19.35 -2.81
N CYS A 224 8.29 19.86 -3.18
CA CYS A 224 7.95 20.22 -4.56
C CYS A 224 8.63 21.50 -5.08
N TYR A 225 9.36 22.21 -4.22
CA TYR A 225 10.17 23.37 -4.56
C TYR A 225 11.67 23.08 -4.53
N LEU A 226 12.06 21.82 -4.35
CA LEU A 226 13.46 21.43 -4.44
C LEU A 226 14.00 21.62 -5.86
N ASP A 227 15.16 22.26 -5.96
CA ASP A 227 15.81 22.50 -7.23
C ASP A 227 16.15 21.20 -7.96
N GLY A 228 15.83 21.18 -9.25
CA GLY A 228 16.01 20.03 -10.11
C GLY A 228 14.78 19.15 -10.22
N LEU A 229 13.89 19.10 -9.22
CA LEU A 229 12.75 18.17 -9.20
C LEU A 229 11.86 18.33 -10.45
N LYS A 230 11.75 17.25 -11.23
CA LYS A 230 11.01 17.23 -12.51
C LYS A 230 9.69 16.51 -12.35
N SER A 231 8.62 17.11 -12.90
CA SER A 231 7.34 16.40 -13.02
C SER A 231 7.49 15.21 -13.96
N ASN A 232 6.72 14.16 -13.72
CA ASN A 232 6.65 12.98 -14.57
C ASN A 232 6.05 13.35 -15.93
N ASP A 233 6.58 12.78 -17.03
CA ASP A 233 6.14 13.10 -18.40
C ASP A 233 4.65 12.88 -18.68
N ARG A 234 3.98 12.07 -17.84
CA ARG A 234 2.55 11.79 -17.93
C ARG A 234 1.67 12.81 -17.20
N SER A 235 2.24 13.73 -16.43
CA SER A 235 1.46 14.84 -15.87
C SER A 235 1.14 15.80 -16.99
N THR A 236 -0.13 15.92 -17.36
CA THR A 236 -0.61 17.07 -18.14
C THR A 236 -0.37 18.31 -17.30
N ALA A 237 0.67 19.07 -17.61
CA ALA A 237 0.96 20.31 -16.91
C ALA A 237 -0.28 21.21 -16.98
N ARG A 238 -0.78 21.66 -15.83
CA ARG A 238 -1.65 22.83 -15.84
C ARG A 238 -0.79 24.00 -16.30
N ASN A 239 -1.34 24.81 -17.22
CA ASN A 239 -0.62 25.89 -17.90
C ASN A 239 -0.27 27.08 -16.99
N ASP A 240 -0.39 26.96 -15.68
CA ASP A 240 0.07 27.96 -14.73
C ASP A 240 1.55 27.73 -14.40
N LEU A 241 2.40 28.60 -14.97
CA LEU A 241 3.87 28.61 -14.82
C LEU A 241 4.38 28.57 -13.36
N ASN A 242 3.51 28.78 -12.37
CA ASN A 242 3.83 28.77 -10.94
C ASN A 242 3.23 27.58 -10.17
N SER A 243 2.46 26.71 -10.80
CA SER A 243 1.91 25.54 -10.13
C SER A 243 2.93 24.43 -10.07
N ARG A 244 3.10 23.90 -8.86
CA ARG A 244 3.85 22.67 -8.60
C ARG A 244 2.88 21.49 -8.46
N ASP A 245 1.68 21.62 -9.04
CA ASP A 245 0.74 20.51 -9.14
C ASP A 245 1.25 19.50 -10.15
N GLY A 246 1.13 18.23 -9.79
CA GLY A 246 1.60 17.16 -10.64
C GLY A 246 2.09 15.96 -9.86
N SER A 247 2.76 15.08 -10.60
CA SER A 247 3.26 13.80 -10.12
C SER A 247 4.77 13.78 -10.26
N TYR A 248 5.47 13.42 -9.19
CA TYR A 248 6.93 13.40 -9.09
C TYR A 248 7.40 12.02 -8.64
N SER A 249 8.50 11.52 -9.18
CA SER A 249 9.09 10.23 -8.78
C SER A 249 10.26 10.47 -7.83
N LEU A 250 10.15 10.04 -6.57
CA LEU A 250 11.17 10.31 -5.54
C LEU A 250 12.06 9.10 -5.21
N GLY A 251 11.60 7.88 -5.55
CA GLY A 251 12.28 6.62 -5.22
C GLY A 251 12.87 5.94 -6.45
N GLY A 252 12.50 4.69 -6.73
CA GLY A 252 12.78 4.02 -8.00
C GLY A 252 11.79 4.40 -9.11
N THR A 253 12.26 4.44 -10.35
CA THR A 253 11.43 4.51 -11.57
C THR A 253 11.80 3.35 -12.50
N VAL A 254 10.83 2.85 -13.25
CA VAL A 254 11.07 1.87 -14.32
C VAL A 254 11.21 2.61 -15.65
N MET A 255 12.29 2.36 -16.39
CA MET A 255 12.46 2.93 -17.73
C MET A 255 11.32 2.51 -18.66
N LYS A 256 10.90 3.43 -19.54
CA LYS A 256 9.96 3.18 -20.63
C LYS A 256 10.70 3.28 -21.97
N GLY A 257 10.28 2.50 -22.97
CA GLY A 257 10.92 2.46 -24.30
C GLY A 257 11.97 1.35 -24.41
N GLU A 258 13.05 1.60 -25.16
CA GLU A 258 14.17 0.66 -25.24
C GLU A 258 14.83 0.51 -23.86
N GLY A 259 14.76 -0.70 -23.27
CA GLY A 259 15.17 -0.95 -21.88
C GLY A 259 14.03 -1.04 -20.86
N GLN A 260 12.78 -1.26 -21.31
CA GLN A 260 11.63 -1.53 -20.45
C GLN A 260 11.94 -2.62 -19.41
N GLY A 261 11.62 -2.35 -18.14
CA GLY A 261 11.85 -3.25 -17.02
C GLY A 261 13.14 -2.99 -16.23
N VAL A 262 14.02 -2.09 -16.70
CA VAL A 262 15.18 -1.65 -15.91
C VAL A 262 14.72 -0.65 -14.84
N SER A 263 14.91 -1.02 -13.58
CA SER A 263 14.71 -0.13 -12.44
C SER A 263 15.91 0.79 -12.30
N LEU A 264 15.67 2.10 -12.30
CA LEU A 264 16.66 3.13 -12.05
C LEU A 264 16.25 3.97 -10.84
N PRO A 265 17.21 4.50 -10.07
CA PRO A 265 16.91 5.58 -9.13
C PRO A 265 16.25 6.74 -9.88
N ALA A 266 15.20 7.32 -9.31
CA ALA A 266 14.58 8.50 -9.86
C ALA A 266 15.56 9.68 -9.68
N SER A 267 16.36 9.93 -10.72
CA SER A 267 17.27 11.08 -10.76
C SER A 267 16.45 12.33 -11.05
N GLN A 268 15.76 12.82 -10.03
CA GLN A 268 14.95 14.04 -10.15
C GLN A 268 15.65 15.26 -9.58
N ALA A 269 16.53 15.17 -8.58
CA ALA A 269 17.23 16.34 -8.04
C ALA A 269 18.69 16.02 -7.65
N ASN A 270 19.64 16.83 -8.12
CA ASN A 270 21.08 16.60 -7.92
C ASN A 270 21.70 17.49 -6.83
N GLY A 271 20.92 18.42 -6.25
CA GLY A 271 21.40 19.25 -5.15
C GLY A 271 21.54 18.46 -3.86
N VAL A 272 22.60 18.70 -3.08
CA VAL A 272 22.85 18.02 -1.78
C VAL A 272 21.66 18.18 -0.83
N GLN A 273 21.06 19.38 -0.78
CA GLN A 273 19.86 19.64 0.02
C GLN A 273 18.69 18.75 -0.40
N ALA A 274 18.44 18.65 -1.71
CA ALA A 274 17.33 17.86 -2.25
C ALA A 274 17.54 16.36 -2.00
N GLN A 275 18.75 15.84 -2.24
CA GLN A 275 19.09 14.45 -1.97
C GLN A 275 18.96 14.11 -0.49
N THR A 276 19.40 15.00 0.41
CA THR A 276 19.29 14.80 1.85
C THR A 276 17.82 14.79 2.29
N GLN A 277 17.02 15.73 1.81
CA GLN A 277 15.60 15.83 2.15
C GLN A 277 14.78 14.66 1.60
N ILE A 278 14.98 14.29 0.33
CA ILE A 278 14.34 13.12 -0.29
C ILE A 278 14.78 11.85 0.41
N GLY A 279 16.08 11.68 0.69
CA GLY A 279 16.60 10.53 1.43
C GLY A 279 15.94 10.38 2.81
N ALA A 280 15.80 11.47 3.56
CA ALA A 280 15.10 11.47 4.84
C ALA A 280 13.61 11.11 4.71
N ILE A 281 12.93 11.63 3.68
CA ILE A 281 11.53 11.27 3.37
C ILE A 281 11.42 9.78 3.08
N LEU A 282 12.31 9.21 2.27
CA LEU A 282 12.29 7.78 1.93
C LEU A 282 12.50 6.90 3.16
N VAL A 283 13.41 7.27 4.07
CA VAL A 283 13.64 6.54 5.34
C VAL A 283 12.39 6.57 6.22
N ILE A 284 11.77 7.74 6.39
CA ILE A 284 10.56 7.89 7.20
C ILE A 284 9.41 7.06 6.61
N LEU A 285 9.21 7.15 5.30
CA LEU A 285 8.19 6.36 4.61
C LEU A 285 8.47 4.86 4.71
N ASN A 286 9.73 4.43 4.67
CA ASN A 286 10.11 3.02 4.74
C ASN A 286 9.62 2.41 6.05
N GLU A 287 9.81 3.15 7.14
CA GLU A 287 9.38 2.75 8.47
C GLU A 287 7.87 2.87 8.66
N LEU A 288 7.24 3.95 8.18
CA LEU A 288 5.78 4.07 8.18
C LEU A 288 5.13 2.92 7.41
N TYR A 289 5.70 2.51 6.28
CA TYR A 289 5.23 1.37 5.51
C TYR A 289 5.25 0.08 6.33
N ASP A 290 6.37 -0.26 6.96
CA ASP A 290 6.52 -1.46 7.79
C ASP A 290 5.47 -1.47 8.92
N LEU A 291 5.31 -0.35 9.62
CA LEU A 291 4.33 -0.21 10.70
C LEU A 291 2.89 -0.32 10.19
N LEU A 292 2.55 0.29 9.06
CA LEU A 292 1.21 0.23 8.47
C LEU A 292 0.88 -1.19 8.03
N MET A 293 1.79 -1.87 7.32
CA MET A 293 1.56 -3.24 6.86
C MET A 293 1.32 -4.19 8.03
N MET A 294 2.08 -4.04 9.12
CA MET A 294 1.92 -4.88 10.31
C MET A 294 0.53 -4.78 10.95
N ILE A 295 -0.08 -3.59 10.96
CA ILE A 295 -1.41 -3.40 11.57
C ILE A 295 -2.56 -3.60 10.58
N SER A 296 -2.29 -3.49 9.27
CA SER A 296 -3.31 -3.53 8.22
C SER A 296 -3.55 -4.93 7.67
N LEU A 297 -2.52 -5.77 7.62
CA LEU A 297 -2.58 -7.05 6.94
C LEU A 297 -2.85 -8.19 7.91
N SER A 298 -3.30 -9.33 7.37
CA SER A 298 -3.21 -10.57 8.11
C SER A 298 -1.73 -10.88 8.42
N LYS A 299 -1.48 -11.63 9.49
CA LYS A 299 -0.11 -12.05 9.85
C LYS A 299 0.52 -12.83 8.70
N ALA A 300 -0.25 -13.69 8.03
CA ALA A 300 0.22 -14.47 6.89
C ALA A 300 0.65 -13.58 5.71
N GLU A 301 -0.18 -12.60 5.32
CA GLU A 301 0.15 -11.65 4.25
C GLU A 301 1.40 -10.82 4.61
N TYR A 302 1.49 -10.33 5.85
CA TYR A 302 2.65 -9.57 6.32
C TYR A 302 3.96 -10.40 6.30
N GLU A 303 3.92 -11.63 6.80
CA GLU A 303 5.08 -12.53 6.79
C GLU A 303 5.51 -12.90 5.37
N ILE A 304 4.56 -13.08 4.44
CA ILE A 304 4.89 -13.33 3.03
C ILE A 304 5.52 -12.11 2.37
N THR A 305 5.00 -10.90 2.63
CA THR A 305 5.61 -9.66 2.14
C THR A 305 7.06 -9.53 2.64
N ASN A 306 7.30 -9.86 3.91
CA ASN A 306 8.63 -9.84 4.52
C ASN A 306 9.54 -10.93 3.95
N PHE A 307 9.05 -12.16 3.84
CA PHE A 307 9.78 -13.27 3.27
C PHE A 307 10.18 -12.98 1.83
N HIS A 308 9.24 -12.53 0.98
CA HIS A 308 9.52 -12.18 -0.41
C HIS A 308 10.66 -11.16 -0.48
N SER A 309 10.58 -10.11 0.33
CA SER A 309 11.57 -9.04 0.33
C SER A 309 12.96 -9.55 0.72
N LYS A 310 13.05 -10.41 1.74
CA LYS A 310 14.31 -11.02 2.20
C LYS A 310 14.85 -12.04 1.20
N ALA A 311 14.02 -12.98 0.75
CA ALA A 311 14.41 -14.08 -0.12
C ALA A 311 14.89 -13.61 -1.49
N ASN A 312 14.30 -12.52 -2.02
CA ASN A 312 14.68 -11.96 -3.32
C ASN A 312 15.72 -10.83 -3.20
N ASN A 313 16.24 -10.54 -1.99
CA ASN A 313 17.14 -9.41 -1.73
C ASN A 313 16.61 -8.11 -2.37
N VAL A 314 15.32 -7.84 -2.19
CA VAL A 314 14.68 -6.69 -2.83
C VAL A 314 15.33 -5.41 -2.30
N TYR A 315 15.92 -4.63 -3.21
CA TYR A 315 16.43 -3.30 -2.87
C TYR A 315 15.25 -2.35 -2.69
N THR A 316 15.12 -1.78 -1.49
CA THR A 316 14.01 -0.91 -1.12
C THR A 316 14.49 0.52 -0.95
N SER A 317 13.59 1.48 -1.11
CA SER A 317 13.93 2.88 -0.89
C SER A 317 13.93 3.19 0.60
N GLY A 318 14.99 3.82 1.11
CA GLY A 318 15.04 4.32 2.50
C GLY A 318 15.43 3.31 3.58
N GLY A 319 15.83 2.08 3.25
CA GLY A 319 16.25 1.10 4.26
C GLY A 319 16.72 -0.23 3.69
N LEU A 320 17.14 -1.13 4.59
CA LEU A 320 17.53 -2.52 4.26
C LEU A 320 16.41 -3.53 4.52
N LYS A 321 15.29 -3.09 5.10
CA LYS A 321 14.10 -3.93 5.33
C LYS A 321 13.24 -4.04 4.07
N GLY A 322 12.39 -5.06 4.04
CA GLY A 322 11.31 -5.15 3.07
C GLY A 322 10.36 -3.96 3.18
N SER A 323 10.24 -3.18 2.11
CA SER A 323 9.46 -1.95 2.01
C SER A 323 9.32 -1.56 0.55
N PHE A 324 8.62 -0.49 0.21
CA PHE A 324 8.35 -0.06 -1.17
C PHE A 324 9.63 0.09 -2.03
N THR A 325 9.47 -0.20 -3.32
CA THR A 325 10.53 -0.13 -4.34
C THR A 325 10.46 1.17 -5.14
N SER A 326 9.28 1.78 -5.24
CA SER A 326 9.03 3.05 -5.92
C SER A 326 8.22 3.99 -5.03
N LEU A 327 8.38 5.30 -5.25
CA LEU A 327 7.60 6.32 -4.57
C LEU A 327 7.17 7.38 -5.58
N GLN A 328 5.86 7.59 -5.67
CA GLN A 328 5.25 8.69 -6.41
C GLN A 328 4.67 9.71 -5.45
N LEU A 329 5.13 10.95 -5.53
CA LEU A 329 4.56 12.10 -4.84
C LEU A 329 3.56 12.77 -5.78
N ASN A 330 2.31 12.91 -5.35
CA ASN A 330 1.30 13.69 -6.07
C ASN A 330 1.01 14.97 -5.28
N VAL A 331 1.11 16.12 -5.94
CA VAL A 331 0.86 17.44 -5.35
C VAL A 331 -0.32 18.06 -6.07
N SER A 332 -1.24 18.62 -5.29
CA SER A 332 -2.42 19.30 -5.80
C SER A 332 -2.73 20.52 -4.92
N SER A 333 -2.79 21.69 -5.54
CA SER A 333 -3.09 22.98 -4.91
C SER A 333 -4.59 23.28 -4.86
N ILE A 334 -5.37 22.60 -5.70
CA ILE A 334 -6.83 22.68 -5.78
C ILE A 334 -7.35 21.25 -5.73
N GLY A 335 -8.26 20.95 -4.80
CA GLY A 335 -8.95 19.65 -4.71
C GLY A 335 -9.84 19.36 -5.92
N VAL A 336 -9.22 19.15 -7.08
CA VAL A 336 -9.90 18.74 -8.31
C VAL A 336 -10.15 17.24 -8.27
N SER A 337 -11.20 16.80 -8.95
CA SER A 337 -11.60 15.40 -8.98
C SER A 337 -10.43 14.51 -9.42
N LEU A 338 -10.09 13.53 -8.58
CA LEU A 338 -9.09 12.49 -8.89
C LEU A 338 -9.52 11.62 -10.09
N GLU A 339 -10.81 11.64 -10.45
CA GLU A 339 -11.38 10.97 -11.62
C GLU A 339 -10.64 11.33 -12.92
N GLU A 340 -10.30 12.60 -13.10
CA GLU A 340 -9.64 13.09 -14.32
C GLU A 340 -8.22 12.49 -14.49
N GLY A 341 -7.58 12.08 -13.39
CA GLY A 341 -6.20 11.57 -13.38
C GLY A 341 -6.08 10.05 -13.21
N LEU A 342 -6.99 9.43 -12.45
CA LEU A 342 -6.91 8.01 -12.07
C LEU A 342 -8.02 7.14 -12.70
N GLY A 343 -9.01 7.76 -13.35
CA GLY A 343 -10.18 7.06 -13.88
C GLY A 343 -11.19 6.69 -12.79
N PHE A 344 -12.20 5.90 -13.16
CA PHE A 344 -13.26 5.48 -12.26
C PHE A 344 -12.89 4.18 -11.55
N GLN A 345 -13.03 4.17 -10.22
CA GLN A 345 -12.97 2.98 -9.40
C GLN A 345 -14.25 2.88 -8.56
N GLY A 346 -14.87 1.70 -8.51
CA GLY A 346 -16.22 1.54 -7.97
C GLY A 346 -16.41 0.35 -7.04
N THR A 347 -15.30 -0.15 -6.48
CA THR A 347 -15.26 -1.21 -5.47
C THR A 347 -13.90 -1.19 -4.74
N PHE A 348 -13.83 -1.79 -3.56
CA PHE A 348 -12.56 -2.11 -2.94
C PHE A 348 -11.96 -3.32 -3.66
N HIS A 349 -10.81 -3.13 -4.29
CA HIS A 349 -10.10 -4.16 -5.02
C HIS A 349 -8.61 -3.90 -4.94
N CYS A 350 -7.86 -4.97 -5.17
CA CYS A 350 -6.44 -4.88 -5.48
C CYS A 350 -6.28 -4.83 -7.00
N ASP A 351 -5.28 -4.08 -7.48
CA ASP A 351 -4.94 -4.06 -8.91
C ASP A 351 -4.35 -5.42 -9.30
N ASP A 352 -4.85 -6.03 -10.38
CA ASP A 352 -4.38 -7.34 -10.84
C ASP A 352 -3.00 -7.28 -11.53
N GLN A 353 -2.53 -6.06 -11.85
CA GLN A 353 -1.18 -5.79 -12.34
C GLN A 353 -0.18 -5.56 -11.21
N ASP A 354 -0.64 -5.33 -9.97
CA ASP A 354 0.25 -5.14 -8.83
C ASP A 354 0.88 -6.48 -8.40
N CYS A 355 2.01 -6.38 -7.73
CA CYS A 355 2.68 -7.56 -7.21
C CYS A 355 1.85 -8.19 -6.08
N ILE A 356 1.35 -9.41 -6.30
CA ILE A 356 0.44 -10.14 -5.39
C ILE A 356 0.92 -10.34 -3.94
N THR A 357 2.19 -10.05 -3.64
CA THR A 357 2.79 -10.23 -2.29
C THR A 357 3.24 -8.89 -1.69
N ARG A 358 2.86 -7.78 -2.32
CA ARG A 358 3.40 -6.45 -2.04
C ARG A 358 2.26 -5.44 -2.11
N TRP A 359 2.20 -4.59 -1.11
CA TRP A 359 1.08 -3.67 -0.93
C TRP A 359 1.47 -2.26 -1.28
N THR A 360 0.53 -1.52 -1.83
CA THR A 360 0.68 -0.08 -2.05
C THR A 360 0.23 0.67 -0.80
N ALA A 361 1.11 1.49 -0.23
CA ALA A 361 0.75 2.39 0.86
C ALA A 361 0.51 3.79 0.30
N PHE A 362 -0.67 4.35 0.57
CA PHE A 362 -1.00 5.73 0.26
C PHE A 362 -1.00 6.57 1.53
N ILE A 363 -0.21 7.63 1.55
CA ILE A 363 -0.15 8.58 2.67
C ILE A 363 -0.62 9.94 2.17
N LEU A 364 -1.78 10.37 2.68
CA LEU A 364 -2.35 11.67 2.40
C LEU A 364 -1.85 12.69 3.44
N LEU A 365 -1.16 13.72 2.97
CA LEU A 365 -0.79 14.88 3.79
C LEU A 365 -1.67 16.04 3.37
N LEU A 366 -2.40 16.62 4.32
CA LEU A 366 -3.23 17.81 4.09
C LEU A 366 -2.53 19.03 4.68
N ASN A 367 -2.47 20.12 3.92
CA ASN A 367 -2.05 21.44 4.39
C ASN A 367 -3.27 22.35 4.29
N LEU A 368 -4.05 22.38 5.37
CA LEU A 368 -5.32 23.09 5.48
C LEU A 368 -5.11 24.57 5.83
#